data_AF-X1D276-F1
#
_entry.id   AF-X1D276-F1
#
_cell.length_a   1.000
_cell.length_b   1.000
_cell.length_c   1.000
_cell.angle_alpha   90.00
_cell.angle_beta   90.00
_cell.angle_gamma   90.00
#
_symmetry.space_group_name_H-M   'P 1'
#
loop_
_entity.id
_entity.type
_entity.pdbx_description
1 polymer ?
#
loop_
_entity_poly.entity_id
_entity_poly.type
_entity_poly.pdbx_seq_one_letter_code
_entity_poly.pdbx_strand_id
1 'polypeptide(L)'
;WGCTRISIENGISGEVKNHLVKDWKDIKKVHIPKERLTIDIDRINEFCNETDKFVLAGAIQRPFERMQFIRRTDNLFIDLIEQPEGFKKLLGEVHEFYKEEIKLWCETNIDGIFIMDDWGAQNSLLINPELWKKIWKPM
;
A
#
# COMPACT_ATOMS: atom_id res chain seq x y z
N TRP A 1 6.05 7.25 -0.27
CA TRP A 1 6.88 6.05 -0.02
C TRP A 1 8.34 6.21 -0.39
N GLY A 2 8.68 6.92 -1.48
CA GLY A 2 10.09 7.23 -1.81
C GLY A 2 10.83 6.20 -2.67
N CYS A 3 10.12 5.20 -3.20
CA CYS A 3 10.70 4.20 -4.12
C CYS A 3 10.80 4.77 -5.54
N THR A 4 11.96 4.61 -6.19
CA THR A 4 12.13 4.94 -7.61
C THR A 4 11.58 3.83 -8.49
N ARG A 5 10.72 4.20 -9.44
CA ARG A 5 10.19 3.29 -10.48
C ARG A 5 10.77 3.66 -11.83
N ILE A 6 11.06 2.66 -12.65
CA ILE A 6 11.48 2.83 -14.05
C ILE A 6 10.42 2.19 -14.92
N SER A 7 9.84 2.96 -15.85
CA SER A 7 9.06 2.41 -16.95
C SER A 7 9.93 2.38 -18.19
N ILE A 8 10.03 1.21 -18.82
CA ILE A 8 10.87 1.00 -20.01
C ILE A 8 10.09 1.34 -21.28
N GLU A 9 8.75 1.25 -21.24
CA GLU A 9 7.87 1.58 -22.34
C GLU A 9 6.62 2.33 -21.84
N ASN A 10 6.00 3.11 -22.74
CA ASN A 10 4.74 3.79 -22.44
C ASN A 10 3.61 2.77 -22.35
N GLY A 11 2.83 2.82 -21.26
CA GLY A 11 1.72 1.90 -21.01
C GLY A 11 2.09 0.68 -20.17
N ILE A 12 3.37 0.46 -19.85
CA ILE A 12 3.80 -0.57 -18.90
C ILE A 12 3.88 0.03 -17.50
N SER A 13 3.40 -0.71 -16.49
CA SER A 13 3.51 -0.28 -15.10
C SER A 13 4.98 -0.31 -14.66
N GLY A 14 5.50 0.82 -14.18
CA GLY A 14 6.91 0.95 -13.82
C GLY A 14 7.34 -0.01 -12.71
N GLU A 15 8.49 -0.64 -12.90
CA GLU A 15 9.10 -1.58 -11.96
C GLU A 15 9.98 -0.84 -10.94
N VAL A 16 9.99 -1.33 -9.70
CA VAL A 16 10.93 -0.84 -8.69
C VAL A 16 12.30 -1.47 -8.95
N LYS A 17 13.20 -0.71 -9.58
CA LYS A 17 14.57 -1.20 -9.88
C LYS A 17 15.51 -1.11 -8.67
N ASN A 18 15.26 -0.17 -7.76
CA ASN A 18 16.04 0.02 -6.53
C ASN A 18 15.12 0.08 -5.33
N HIS A 19 15.12 -0.99 -4.52
CA HIS A 19 14.40 -1.01 -3.24
C HIS A 19 15.08 -0.08 -2.23
N LEU A 20 14.26 0.60 -1.44
CA LEU A 20 14.69 1.71 -0.58
C LEU A 20 15.37 1.21 0.70
N VAL A 21 14.87 0.10 1.25
CA VAL A 21 15.35 -0.49 2.51
C VAL A 21 16.16 -1.75 2.19
N LYS A 22 17.50 -1.61 2.12
CA LYS A 22 18.42 -2.74 1.90
C LYS A 22 18.78 -3.41 3.22
N ASP A 23 19.04 -2.60 4.24
CA ASP A 23 19.21 -3.00 5.62
C ASP A 23 18.15 -2.30 6.48
N TRP A 24 17.75 -2.87 7.61
CA TRP A 24 16.74 -2.24 8.47
C TRP A 24 17.17 -0.88 9.05
N LYS A 25 18.48 -0.56 9.08
CA LYS A 25 19.00 0.80 9.37
C LYS A 25 18.56 1.84 8.34
N ASP A 26 18.17 1.41 7.13
CA ASP A 26 17.67 2.27 6.05
C ASP A 26 16.19 2.62 6.20
N ILE A 27 15.47 2.08 7.19
CA ILE A 27 14.03 2.35 7.37
C ILE A 27 13.70 3.85 7.45
N LYS A 28 14.62 4.66 8.00
CA LYS A 28 14.51 6.13 8.06
C LYS A 28 14.47 6.82 6.70
N LYS A 29 14.82 6.13 5.62
CA LYS A 29 14.73 6.65 4.24
C LYS A 29 13.29 6.57 3.70
N VAL A 30 12.42 5.76 4.32
CA VAL A 30 11.04 5.59 3.88
C VAL A 30 10.29 6.89 4.11
N HIS A 31 9.71 7.43 3.02
CA HIS A 31 8.86 8.61 3.08
C HIS A 31 7.39 8.18 3.24
N ILE A 32 6.78 8.38 4.40
CA ILE A 32 5.33 8.18 4.56
C ILE A 32 4.61 9.30 3.82
N PRO A 33 3.75 9.01 2.81
CA PRO A 33 3.23 10.03 1.91
C PRO A 33 2.05 10.80 2.50
N LYS A 34 2.32 11.53 3.60
CA LYS A 34 1.32 12.33 4.34
C LYS A 34 0.66 13.40 3.48
N GLU A 35 1.31 13.83 2.40
CA GLU A 35 0.72 14.71 1.39
C GLU A 35 -0.58 14.17 0.77
N ARG A 36 -0.80 12.85 0.79
CA ARG A 36 -2.06 12.20 0.35
C ARG A 36 -3.20 12.36 1.35
N LEU A 37 -2.90 12.78 2.58
CA LEU A 37 -3.90 13.04 3.62
C LEU A 37 -4.45 14.48 3.54
N THR A 38 -4.13 15.19 2.46
CA THR A 38 -4.70 16.50 2.15
C THR A 38 -5.52 16.35 0.86
N ILE A 39 -6.84 16.33 0.99
CA ILE A 39 -7.78 16.26 -0.12
C ILE A 39 -8.73 17.45 -0.10
N ASP A 40 -9.30 17.78 -1.26
CA ASP A 40 -10.34 18.80 -1.41
C ASP A 40 -11.72 18.13 -1.28
N ILE A 41 -12.22 18.06 -0.06
CA ILE A 41 -13.49 17.36 0.27
C ILE A 41 -14.65 17.98 -0.50
N ASP A 42 -14.73 19.31 -0.56
CA ASP A 42 -15.84 20.02 -1.22
C ASP A 42 -15.88 19.71 -2.71
N ARG A 43 -14.72 19.74 -3.38
CA ARG A 43 -14.61 19.39 -4.80
C ARG A 43 -14.95 17.92 -5.06
N ILE A 44 -14.53 17.01 -4.18
CA ILE A 44 -14.86 15.59 -4.31
C ILE A 44 -16.38 15.40 -4.17
N ASN A 45 -17.00 16.06 -3.21
CA ASN A 45 -18.44 15.99 -2.98
C ASN A 45 -19.23 16.61 -4.14
N GLU A 46 -18.75 17.71 -4.71
CA GLU A 46 -19.30 18.30 -5.94
C GLU A 46 -19.29 17.28 -7.09
N PHE A 47 -18.15 16.63 -7.35
CA PHE A 47 -18.05 15.57 -8.35
C PHE A 47 -19.03 14.40 -8.10
N CYS A 48 -19.17 13.98 -6.83
CA CYS A 48 -20.12 12.91 -6.49
C CYS A 48 -21.57 13.33 -6.80
N ASN A 49 -21.93 14.60 -6.59
CA ASN A 49 -23.26 15.12 -6.86
C ASN A 49 -23.56 15.29 -8.37
N GLU A 50 -22.54 15.34 -9.22
CA GLU A 50 -22.69 15.49 -10.68
C GLU A 50 -23.04 14.19 -11.40
N THR A 51 -23.05 13.05 -10.72
CA THR A 51 -23.30 11.73 -11.33
C THR A 51 -24.29 10.89 -10.53
N ASP A 52 -25.04 10.06 -11.24
CA ASP A 52 -25.91 9.01 -10.69
C ASP A 52 -25.21 7.64 -10.61
N LYS A 53 -23.92 7.57 -10.96
CA LYS A 53 -23.12 6.34 -10.95
C LYS A 53 -22.44 6.15 -9.61
N PHE A 54 -22.11 4.90 -9.32
CA PHE A 54 -21.31 4.53 -8.16
C PHE A 54 -19.89 5.12 -8.24
N VAL A 55 -19.50 5.92 -7.25
CA VAL A 55 -18.20 6.59 -7.19
C VAL A 55 -17.25 5.85 -6.25
N LEU A 56 -16.07 5.51 -6.77
CA LEU A 56 -14.97 4.92 -6.00
C LEU A 56 -13.94 5.98 -5.64
N ALA A 57 -13.35 5.85 -4.45
CA ALA A 57 -12.16 6.59 -4.08
C ALA A 57 -11.04 6.41 -5.10
N GLY A 58 -10.30 7.48 -5.39
CA GLY A 58 -9.09 7.41 -6.22
C GLY A 58 -7.90 6.75 -5.52
N ALA A 59 -7.98 6.52 -4.21
CA ALA A 59 -6.93 5.87 -3.43
C ALA A 59 -7.09 4.36 -3.42
N ILE A 60 -5.95 3.65 -3.52
CA ILE A 60 -5.86 2.20 -3.49
C ILE A 60 -4.84 1.76 -2.45
N GLN A 61 -5.31 1.00 -1.47
CA GLN A 61 -4.53 0.46 -0.35
C GLN A 61 -4.10 -0.96 -0.70
N ARG A 62 -2.78 -1.20 -0.60
CA ARG A 62 -2.11 -2.46 -0.98
C ARG A 62 -0.92 -2.78 -0.06
N PRO A 63 -1.15 -3.08 1.23
CA PRO A 63 -0.08 -3.20 2.22
C PRO A 63 1.05 -4.17 1.84
N PHE A 64 0.75 -5.34 1.28
CA PHE A 64 1.77 -6.33 0.95
C PHE A 64 2.61 -5.93 -0.26
N GLU A 65 2.00 -5.56 -1.39
CA GLU A 65 2.70 -4.97 -2.54
C GLU A 65 3.54 -3.77 -2.10
N ARG A 66 2.99 -2.91 -1.22
CA ARG A 66 3.70 -1.75 -0.71
C ARG A 66 4.99 -2.14 0.01
N MET A 67 4.93 -3.16 0.86
CA MET A 67 6.10 -3.70 1.56
C MET A 67 7.11 -4.27 0.55
N GLN A 68 6.65 -4.99 -0.48
CA GLN A 68 7.52 -5.53 -1.54
C GLN A 68 8.28 -4.41 -2.27
N PHE A 69 7.62 -3.29 -2.57
CA PHE A 69 8.27 -2.14 -3.23
C PHE A 69 9.35 -1.49 -2.37
N ILE A 70 9.13 -1.43 -1.05
CA ILE A 70 10.05 -0.76 -0.12
C ILE A 70 11.25 -1.66 0.20
N ARG A 71 11.00 -2.94 0.48
CA ARG A 71 11.97 -3.90 1.02
C ARG A 71 12.62 -4.81 -0.03
N ARG A 72 11.99 -4.95 -1.20
CA ARG A 72 12.16 -6.02 -2.20
C ARG A 72 11.48 -7.32 -1.75
N THR A 73 10.87 -8.02 -2.71
CA THR A 73 10.04 -9.20 -2.46
C THR A 73 10.76 -10.36 -1.77
N ASP A 74 11.97 -10.70 -2.21
CA ASP A 74 12.76 -11.80 -1.64
C ASP A 74 13.20 -11.53 -0.19
N ASN A 75 13.71 -10.31 0.08
CA ASN A 75 14.01 -9.89 1.45
C ASN A 75 12.75 -9.90 2.33
N LEU A 76 11.63 -9.38 1.82
CA LEU A 76 10.37 -9.40 2.55
C LEU A 76 9.97 -10.82 2.92
N PHE A 77 10.14 -11.81 2.05
CA PHE A 77 9.81 -13.20 2.37
C PHE A 77 10.65 -13.78 3.50
N ILE A 78 11.93 -13.42 3.59
CA ILE A 78 12.79 -13.77 4.73
C ILE A 78 12.28 -13.07 5.99
N ASP A 79 12.02 -11.76 5.90
CA ASP A 79 11.56 -10.95 7.04
C ASP A 79 10.20 -11.41 7.57
N LEU A 80 9.35 -12.04 6.75
CA LEU A 80 8.07 -12.61 7.19
C LEU A 80 8.21 -13.78 8.16
N ILE A 81 9.31 -14.53 8.02
CA ILE A 81 9.64 -15.64 8.91
C ILE A 81 10.43 -15.12 10.12
N GLU A 82 11.47 -14.32 9.87
CA GLU A 82 12.37 -13.83 10.91
C GLU A 82 11.76 -12.75 11.81
N GLN A 83 10.77 -12.02 11.31
CA GLN A 83 10.03 -10.97 12.04
C GLN A 83 10.96 -9.93 12.73
N PRO A 84 11.95 -9.35 12.03
CA PRO A 84 12.83 -8.36 12.64
C PRO A 84 12.05 -7.10 13.04
N GLU A 85 12.54 -6.36 14.02
CA GLU A 85 11.85 -5.16 14.53
C GLU A 85 11.62 -4.10 13.45
N GLY A 86 12.53 -3.97 12.48
CA GLY A 86 12.35 -3.08 11.33
C GLY A 86 11.15 -3.46 10.45
N PHE A 87 10.91 -4.76 10.25
CA PHE A 87 9.75 -5.25 9.50
C PHE A 87 8.45 -4.87 10.20
N LYS A 88 8.34 -5.16 11.50
CA LYS A 88 7.14 -4.86 12.30
C LYS A 88 6.85 -3.37 12.31
N LYS A 89 7.90 -2.54 12.48
CA LYS A 89 7.79 -1.09 12.45
C LYS A 89 7.27 -0.60 11.10
N LEU A 90 7.86 -1.05 10.00
CA LEU A 90 7.44 -0.63 8.66
C LEU A 90 6.00 -1.06 8.36
N LEU A 91 5.64 -2.30 8.71
CA LEU A 91 4.27 -2.80 8.54
C LEU A 91 3.26 -1.96 9.34
N GLY A 92 3.59 -1.60 10.58
CA GLY A 92 2.78 -0.71 11.41
C GLY A 92 2.60 0.68 10.81
N GLU A 93 3.68 1.28 10.29
CA GLU A 93 3.61 2.59 9.60
C GLU A 93 2.75 2.52 8.32
N VAL A 94 2.84 1.42 7.55
CA VAL A 94 1.98 1.18 6.39
C VAL A 94 0.51 1.04 6.79
N HIS A 95 0.24 0.25 7.82
CA HIS A 95 -1.11 0.04 8.35
C HIS A 95 -1.75 1.34 8.83
N GLU A 96 -1.07 2.09 9.70
CA GLU A 96 -1.61 3.33 10.26
C GLU A 96 -1.84 4.38 9.17
N PHE A 97 -0.90 4.56 8.25
CA PHE A 97 -1.10 5.48 7.14
C PHE A 97 -2.33 5.11 6.29
N TYR A 98 -2.50 3.82 5.94
CA TYR A 98 -3.66 3.42 5.15
C TYR A 98 -4.98 3.55 5.91
N LYS A 99 -4.99 3.33 7.22
CA LYS A 99 -6.16 3.62 8.06
C LYS A 99 -6.52 5.09 8.07
N GLU A 100 -5.54 5.97 8.24
CA GLU A 100 -5.76 7.42 8.19
C GLU A 100 -6.31 7.85 6.83
N GLU A 101 -5.74 7.35 5.75
CA GLU A 101 -6.20 7.65 4.40
C GLU A 101 -7.63 7.15 4.15
N ILE A 102 -7.94 5.90 4.52
CA ILE A 102 -9.30 5.34 4.38
C ILE A 102 -10.30 6.20 5.16
N LYS A 103 -9.99 6.57 6.41
CA LYS A 103 -10.86 7.40 7.23
C LYS A 103 -11.13 8.75 6.57
N LEU A 104 -10.11 9.39 6.02
CA LEU A 104 -10.25 10.67 5.31
C LEU A 104 -11.18 10.54 4.10
N TRP A 105 -11.03 9.48 3.30
CA TRP A 105 -11.95 9.25 2.16
C TRP A 105 -13.39 8.99 2.61
N CYS A 106 -13.59 8.34 3.76
CA CYS A 106 -14.92 8.16 4.34
C CYS A 106 -15.59 9.47 4.81
N GLU A 107 -14.86 10.58 4.89
CA GLU A 107 -15.43 11.92 5.19
C GLU A 107 -16.02 12.60 3.93
N THR A 108 -15.91 11.96 2.77
CA THR A 108 -16.46 12.44 1.49
C THR A 108 -17.72 11.65 1.09
N ASN A 109 -18.41 12.09 0.04
CA ASN A 109 -19.64 11.50 -0.49
C ASN A 109 -19.41 10.33 -1.46
N ILE A 110 -18.20 9.77 -1.54
CA ILE A 110 -17.95 8.58 -2.35
C ILE A 110 -18.79 7.39 -1.85
N ASP A 111 -19.12 6.48 -2.75
CA ASP A 111 -19.91 5.29 -2.40
C ASP A 111 -19.06 4.11 -1.94
N GLY A 112 -17.78 4.07 -2.32
CA GLY A 112 -16.93 2.94 -2.00
C GLY A 112 -15.44 3.21 -2.02
N ILE A 113 -14.72 2.39 -1.26
CA ILE A 113 -13.26 2.36 -1.22
C ILE A 113 -12.81 0.99 -1.73
N PHE A 114 -11.78 1.00 -2.59
CA PHE A 114 -11.24 -0.22 -3.17
C PHE A 114 -9.89 -0.57 -2.55
N ILE A 115 -9.88 -1.67 -1.79
CA ILE A 115 -8.66 -2.27 -1.25
C ILE A 115 -8.25 -3.42 -2.16
N MET A 116 -7.00 -3.43 -2.60
CA MET A 116 -6.48 -4.51 -3.44
C MET A 116 -5.05 -4.85 -3.04
N ASP A 117 -4.65 -6.09 -3.24
CA ASP A 117 -3.27 -6.50 -3.06
C ASP A 117 -3.00 -7.72 -3.92
N ASP A 118 -1.77 -7.87 -4.38
CA ASP A 118 -1.37 -9.01 -5.19
C ASP A 118 -0.77 -10.12 -4.32
N TRP A 119 -1.64 -11.05 -3.93
CA TRP A 119 -1.27 -12.20 -3.10
C TRP A 119 -0.95 -13.46 -3.91
N GLY A 120 -1.27 -13.47 -5.20
CA GLY A 120 -1.41 -14.69 -6.00
C GLY A 120 -0.12 -15.10 -6.69
N ALA A 121 0.23 -16.37 -6.57
CA ALA A 121 1.06 -17.08 -7.54
C ALA A 121 0.17 -17.88 -8.50
N GLN A 122 0.77 -18.50 -9.52
CA GLN A 122 0.06 -19.26 -10.54
C GLN A 122 -0.98 -20.26 -9.98
N ASN A 123 -0.65 -20.96 -8.90
CA ASN A 123 -1.48 -22.04 -8.33
C ASN A 123 -1.66 -21.93 -6.79
N SER A 124 -1.21 -20.85 -6.16
CA SER A 124 -1.22 -20.73 -4.68
C SER A 124 -1.04 -19.27 -4.23
N LEU A 125 -1.05 -19.00 -2.93
CA LEU A 125 -0.62 -17.70 -2.40
C LEU A 125 0.90 -17.58 -2.40
N LEU A 126 1.42 -16.37 -2.55
CA LEU A 126 2.84 -16.04 -2.37
C LEU A 126 3.29 -16.20 -0.91
N ILE A 127 2.35 -16.14 0.04
CA ILE A 127 2.59 -16.26 1.47
C ILE A 127 1.83 -17.47 2.01
N ASN A 128 2.45 -18.20 2.93
CA ASN A 128 1.75 -19.28 3.64
C ASN A 128 0.41 -18.77 4.25
N PRO A 129 -0.73 -19.43 3.99
CA PRO A 129 -2.04 -18.97 4.46
C PRO A 129 -2.13 -18.71 5.97
N GLU A 130 -1.45 -19.50 6.80
CA GLU A 130 -1.45 -19.30 8.26
C GLU A 130 -0.68 -18.04 8.67
N LEU A 131 0.43 -17.76 7.97
CA LEU A 131 1.18 -16.53 8.18
C LEU A 131 0.38 -15.31 7.70
N TRP A 132 -0.31 -15.44 6.57
CA TRP A 132 -1.21 -14.40 6.06
C TRP A 132 -2.33 -14.08 7.07
N LYS A 133 -2.98 -15.11 7.63
CA LYS A 133 -4.01 -14.96 8.67
C LYS A 133 -3.49 -14.29 9.94
N LYS A 134 -2.22 -14.51 10.27
CA LYS A 134 -1.59 -13.92 11.46
C LYS A 134 -1.23 -12.45 11.28
N ILE A 135 -0.73 -12.08 10.10
CA ILE A 135 -0.13 -10.76 9.87
C ILE A 135 -1.10 -9.79 9.20
N TRP A 136 -1.75 -10.20 8.10
CA TRP A 136 -2.54 -9.28 7.26
C TRP A 136 -4.04 -9.35 7.48
N LYS A 137 -4.60 -10.53 7.80
CA LYS A 137 -6.02 -10.62 8.12
C LYS A 137 -6.49 -9.69 9.27
N PRO A 138 -5.72 -9.45 10.35
CA PRO A 138 -6.16 -8.55 11.42
C PRO A 138 -5.93 -7.05 11.12
N MET A 139 -5.34 -6.71 9.98
CA MET A 139 -5.14 -5.33 9.55
C MET A 139 -6.43 -4.68 9.06
#